data_AF-A0A959VRY8-F1
#
_entry.id   AF-A0A959VRY8-F1
#
_cell.length_a   1.000
_cell.length_b   1.000
_cell.length_c   1.000
_cell.angle_alpha   90.00
_cell.angle_beta   90.00
_cell.angle_gamma   90.00
#
_symmetry.space_group_name_H-M   'P 1'
#
loop_
_entity.id
_entity.type
_entity.pdbx_description
1 polymer ?
#
loop_
_entity_poly.entity_id
_entity_poly.type
_entity_poly.pdbx_seq_one_letter_code
_entity_poly.pdbx_strand_id
1 'polypeptide(L)' 'MTRRLCKLVLLAFVLAVSAATHAAAAEQYVALGDSYSSGTGTRSYYDSSCQRSNYSYAKIIGAERPNTSVNLVACS' A
#
# COMPACT_ATOMS: atom_id res chain seq x y z
N MET A 1 1.20 21.98 -43.75
CA MET A 1 1.12 22.13 -42.27
C MET A 1 0.17 21.13 -41.61
N THR A 2 -0.98 20.82 -42.21
CA THR A 2 -2.00 19.86 -41.74
C THR A 2 -1.48 18.46 -41.35
N ARG A 3 -0.55 17.87 -42.12
CA ARG A 3 0.02 16.54 -41.83
C ARG A 3 0.87 16.49 -40.55
N ARG A 4 1.55 17.59 -40.18
CA ARG A 4 2.36 17.65 -38.95
C ARG A 4 1.48 17.81 -37.72
N LEU A 5 0.41 18.60 -37.86
CA LEU A 5 -0.59 18.81 -36.81
C LEU A 5 -1.33 17.51 -36.46
N CYS A 6 -1.71 16.74 -37.47
CA CYS A 6 -2.40 15.45 -37.28
C CYS A 6 -1.53 14.42 -36.52
N LYS A 7 -0.21 14.37 -36.80
CA LYS A 7 0.73 13.50 -36.08
C LYS A 7 0.90 13.89 -34.61
N LEU A 8 0.94 15.20 -34.32
CA LEU A 8 1.01 15.71 -32.95
C LEU A 8 -0.25 15.38 -32.15
N VAL A 9 -1.42 15.53 -32.78
CA VAL A 9 -2.71 15.18 -32.15
C VAL A 9 -2.79 13.67 -31.86
N LEU A 10 -2.37 12.83 -32.81
CA LEU A 10 -2.31 11.38 -32.61
C LEU A 10 -1.36 10.97 -31.48
N LEU A 11 -0.18 11.58 -31.41
CA LEU A 11 0.79 11.29 -30.35
C LEU A 11 0.26 11.71 -28.98
N ALA A 12 -0.34 12.89 -28.87
CA ALA A 12 -0.97 13.36 -27.64
C ALA A 12 -2.12 12.45 -27.19
N PHE A 13 -2.91 11.94 -28.14
CA PHE A 13 -4.00 11.01 -27.85
C PHE A 13 -3.49 9.65 -27.33
N VAL A 14 -2.43 9.11 -27.93
CA VAL A 14 -1.80 7.87 -27.45
C VAL A 14 -1.21 8.04 -26.05
N LEU A 15 -0.55 9.17 -25.77
CA LEU A 15 -0.05 9.45 -24.42
C LEU A 15 -1.19 9.54 -23.39
N ALA A 16 -2.29 10.22 -23.73
CA ALA A 16 -3.45 10.35 -22.85
C ALA A 16 -4.11 9.00 -22.54
N VAL A 17 -4.20 8.09 -23.52
CA VAL A 17 -4.75 6.73 -23.32
C VAL A 17 -3.79 5.86 -22.49
N SER A 18 -2.47 5.98 -22.71
CA SER A 18 -1.47 5.21 -21.93
C SER A 18 -1.35 5.64 -20.47
N ALA A 19 -1.79 6.86 -20.13
CA ALA A 19 -1.79 7.38 -18.76
C ALA A 19 -2.97 6.87 -17.92
N ALA A 20 -3.90 6.11 -18.50
CA ALA A 20 -4.96 5.43 -17.76
C ALA A 20 -4.38 4.25 -16.97
N THR A 21 -3.67 4.56 -15.88
CA THR A 21 -3.28 3.58 -14.88
C THR A 21 -4.57 3.05 -14.24
N HIS A 22 -4.84 1.76 -14.45
CA HIS A 22 -5.90 1.10 -13.71
C HIS A 22 -5.37 0.93 -12.30
N ALA A 23 -5.78 1.80 -11.38
CA ALA A 23 -5.48 1.64 -9.97
C ALA A 23 -6.08 0.31 -9.53
N ALA A 24 -5.24 -0.69 -9.32
CA ALA A 24 -5.67 -1.95 -8.73
C ALA A 24 -6.28 -1.64 -7.35
N ALA A 25 -7.33 -2.38 -6.96
CA ALA A 25 -7.83 -2.30 -5.60
C ALA A 25 -6.69 -2.56 -4.61
N ALA A 26 -6.74 -1.92 -3.45
CA ALA A 26 -5.74 -2.15 -2.41
C ALA A 26 -5.71 -3.63 -2.03
N GLU A 27 -4.50 -4.17 -1.89
CA GLU A 27 -4.30 -5.51 -1.35
C GLU A 27 -4.70 -5.52 0.12
N GLN A 28 -5.60 -6.43 0.48
CA GLN A 28 -6.03 -6.60 1.87
C GLN A 28 -5.12 -7.62 2.55
N TYR A 29 -4.35 -7.18 3.54
CA TYR A 29 -3.40 -8.02 4.28
C TYR A 29 -3.82 -8.14 5.74
N VAL A 30 -4.19 -9.35 6.16
CA VAL A 30 -4.55 -9.64 7.55
C VAL A 30 -3.38 -10.33 8.25
N ALA A 31 -2.79 -9.64 9.23
CA ALA A 31 -1.67 -10.15 9.99
C ALA A 31 -2.14 -10.75 11.33
N LEU A 32 -2.27 -12.07 11.34
CA LEU A 32 -2.53 -12.90 12.53
C LEU A 32 -1.20 -13.23 13.24
N GLY A 33 -1.26 -13.63 14.51
CA GLY A 33 -0.09 -14.14 15.23
C GLY A 33 -0.11 -13.87 16.72
N ASP A 34 0.99 -14.23 17.36
CA ASP A 34 1.27 -14.02 18.79
C ASP A 34 2.13 -12.76 19.03
N SER A 35 2.84 -12.72 20.15
CA SER A 35 3.74 -11.64 20.57
C SER A 35 4.83 -11.30 19.55
N TYR A 36 5.30 -12.27 18.77
CA TYR A 36 6.32 -12.04 17.73
C TYR A 36 5.77 -11.21 16.57
N SER A 37 4.44 -11.22 16.39
CA SER A 37 3.76 -10.49 15.31
C SER A 37 3.10 -9.20 15.78
N SER A 38 2.67 -9.13 17.05
CA SER A 38 1.94 -7.97 17.58
C SER A 38 2.81 -6.71 17.68
N GLY A 39 4.10 -6.87 17.92
CA GLY A 39 5.04 -5.79 18.15
C GLY A 39 5.58 -5.74 19.58
N THR A 40 5.43 -6.81 20.37
CA THR A 40 6.09 -6.96 21.67
C THR A 40 7.58 -6.61 21.58
N GLY A 41 8.05 -5.79 22.53
CA GLY A 41 9.44 -5.33 22.58
C GLY A 41 9.71 -4.00 21.88
N THR A 42 8.78 -3.47 21.09
CA THR A 42 8.91 -2.15 20.42
C THR A 42 8.77 -0.97 21.38
N ARG A 43 8.25 -1.19 22.60
CA ARG A 43 8.05 -0.18 23.66
C ARG A 43 7.07 0.95 23.32
N SER A 44 6.36 0.87 22.20
CA SER A 44 5.35 1.83 21.80
C SER A 44 4.13 1.08 21.28
N TYR A 45 3.02 1.16 22.01
CA TYR A 45 1.82 0.38 21.75
C TYR A 45 0.61 1.32 21.62
N TYR A 46 -0.16 1.14 20.55
CA TYR A 46 -1.46 1.80 20.41
C TYR A 46 -2.59 0.97 21.04
N ASP A 47 -2.33 -0.31 21.26
CA ASP A 47 -3.16 -1.23 22.04
C ASP A 47 -2.23 -2.03 22.94
N SER A 48 -2.17 -1.63 24.21
CA SER A 48 -1.33 -2.26 25.21
C SER A 48 -1.83 -3.63 25.66
N SER A 49 -3.14 -3.92 25.50
CA SER A 49 -3.73 -5.18 25.93
C SER A 49 -3.26 -6.36 25.09
N CYS A 50 -3.04 -6.13 23.80
CA CYS A 50 -2.44 -7.11 22.86
C CYS A 50 -0.99 -6.78 22.49
N GLN A 51 -0.40 -5.75 23.10
CA GLN A 51 0.91 -5.20 22.74
C GLN A 51 1.07 -4.88 21.24
N ARG A 52 0.01 -4.34 20.60
CA ARG A 52 0.06 -3.98 19.18
C ARG A 52 0.78 -2.66 18.98
N SER A 53 1.76 -2.69 18.08
CA SER A 53 2.62 -1.56 17.77
C SER A 53 2.52 -1.12 16.31
N ASN A 54 2.70 0.18 16.04
CA ASN A 54 2.95 0.68 14.69
C ASN A 54 4.33 0.26 14.15
N TYR A 55 5.20 -0.24 15.01
CA TYR A 55 6.52 -0.76 14.67
C TYR A 55 6.57 -2.29 14.57
N SER A 56 5.40 -2.96 14.55
CA SER A 56 5.35 -4.40 14.27
C SER A 56 5.68 -4.69 12.81
N TYR A 57 6.20 -5.88 12.54
CA TYR A 57 6.60 -6.30 11.19
C TYR A 57 5.50 -6.06 10.14
N ALA A 58 4.25 -6.42 10.45
CA ALA A 58 3.13 -6.23 9.52
C ALA A 58 2.83 -4.75 9.23
N LYS A 59 3.01 -3.86 10.22
CA LYS A 59 2.80 -2.42 10.04
C LYS A 59 3.92 -1.79 9.21
N ILE A 60 5.15 -2.29 9.36
CA ILE A 60 6.28 -1.93 8.48
C ILE A 60 5.97 -2.35 7.03
N ILE A 61 5.50 -3.59 6.83
CA ILE A 61 5.07 -4.06 5.49
C ILE A 61 4.00 -3.17 4.86
N GLY A 62 2.99 -2.77 5.64
CA GLY A 62 1.96 -1.85 5.15
C GLY A 62 2.46 -0.47 4.77
N ALA A 63 3.54 0.00 5.41
CA ALA A 63 4.18 1.26 5.06
C ALA A 63 5.09 1.13 3.83
N GLU A 64 5.75 -0.01 3.64
CA GLU A 64 6.71 -0.25 2.55
C GLU A 64 6.06 -0.72 1.24
N ARG A 65 4.85 -1.30 1.29
CA ARG A 65 4.11 -1.75 0.10
C ARG A 65 3.05 -0.74 -0.29
N PRO A 66 3.24 0.00 -1.40
CA PRO A 66 2.20 0.89 -1.91
C PRO A 66 0.95 0.07 -2.23
N ASN A 67 -0.23 0.62 -1.90
CA ASN A 67 -1.52 -0.01 -2.18
C ASN A 67 -1.79 -1.31 -1.37
N THR A 68 -1.26 -1.44 -0.15
CA THR A 68 -1.62 -2.52 0.79
C THR A 68 -2.32 -1.96 2.03
N SER A 69 -3.50 -2.48 2.35
CA SER A 69 -4.23 -2.19 3.59
C SER A 69 -3.99 -3.30 4.61
N VAL A 70 -3.36 -2.96 5.74
CA VAL A 70 -3.01 -3.94 6.78
C VAL A 70 -4.02 -3.92 7.92
N ASN A 71 -4.60 -5.09 8.19
CA ASN A 71 -5.36 -5.37 9.41
C ASN A 71 -4.51 -6.23 10.35
N LEU A 72 -3.93 -5.61 11.38
CA LEU A 72 -3.15 -6.32 12.41
C LEU A 72 -4.07 -6.85 13.50
N VAL A 73 -4.20 -8.17 13.54
CA VAL A 73 -5.01 -8.90 14.54
C VAL A 73 -4.16 -9.73 15.51
N ALA A 74 -2.84 -9.78 15.32
CA ALA A 74 -1.92 -10.42 16.26
C ALA A 74 -2.05 -9.88 17.69
N CYS A 75 -1.80 -10.72 18.69
CA CYS A 75 -1.97 -10.38 20.11
C CYS A 75 -0.94 -11.13 20.97
N SER A 76 -0.34 -10.43 21.94
CA SER A 76 0.45 -11.03 23.03
C SER A 76 -0.37 -11.13 24.31
#